data_AF-A0A5R2N3Y4-F1
#
_entry.id   AF-A0A5R2N3Y4-F1
#
_cell.length_a   1.000
_cell.length_b   1.000
_cell.length_c   1.000
_cell.angle_alpha   90.00
_cell.angle_beta   90.00
_cell.angle_gamma   90.00
#
_symmetry.space_group_name_H-M   'P 1'
#
loop_
_entity.id
_entity.type
_entity.pdbx_description
1 polymer ?
#
loop_
_entity_poly.entity_id
_entity_poly.type
_entity_poly.pdbx_seq_one_letter_code
_entity_poly.pdbx_strand_id
1 'polypeptide(L)'
;HPLFAEVPSSVEFNKLRKRLLRQTRQAIEDFSMVKPGERWLVALSGGKDSYGLLALLLDMQWRGLLPVELLACNLDQGQPNFPKHILPDYLDANGIAHRIEYQDTYSVVTDKLPEG
;
A
#
# COMPACT_ATOMS: atom_id res chain seq x y z
N HIS A 1 -2.39 10.29 11.26
CA HIS A 1 -1.50 10.12 10.09
C HIS A 1 -1.84 11.18 9.04
N PRO A 2 -0.85 11.86 8.40
CA PRO A 2 -1.07 12.90 7.38
C PRO A 2 -2.06 12.50 6.28
N LEU A 3 -1.99 11.23 5.85
CA LEU A 3 -2.95 10.60 4.93
C LEU A 3 -4.45 10.81 5.25
N PHE A 4 -4.79 11.03 6.52
CA PHE A 4 -6.18 11.24 6.95
C PHE A 4 -6.53 12.70 7.23
N ALA A 5 -5.67 13.67 6.86
CA ALA A 5 -5.93 15.08 7.12
C ALA A 5 -7.12 15.63 6.31
N GLU A 6 -7.27 15.17 5.06
CA GLU A 6 -8.27 15.70 4.11
C GLU A 6 -9.43 14.73 3.83
N VAL A 7 -9.61 13.70 4.67
CA VAL A 7 -10.69 12.72 4.44
C VAL A 7 -12.06 13.26 4.81
N PRO A 8 -13.14 12.78 4.17
CA PRO A 8 -14.50 13.19 4.50
C PRO A 8 -14.82 12.97 5.99
N SER A 9 -15.44 13.95 6.62
CA SER A 9 -15.88 13.87 8.03
C SER A 9 -17.29 13.30 8.20
N SER A 10 -17.90 12.79 7.12
CA SER A 10 -19.28 12.30 7.13
C SER A 10 -19.46 11.06 8.03
N VAL A 11 -20.68 10.90 8.57
CA VAL A 11 -21.03 9.75 9.43
C VAL A 11 -20.81 8.43 8.69
N GLU A 12 -21.20 8.35 7.42
CA GLU A 12 -21.06 7.13 6.63
C GLU A 12 -19.59 6.78 6.34
N PHE A 13 -18.75 7.79 6.08
CA PHE A 13 -17.31 7.56 5.93
C PHE A 13 -16.69 7.03 7.23
N ASN A 14 -17.03 7.64 8.37
CA ASN A 14 -16.52 7.22 9.67
C ASN A 14 -16.98 5.79 10.03
N LYS A 15 -18.23 5.42 9.73
CA LYS A 15 -18.73 4.05 9.89
C LYS A 15 -17.96 3.06 9.01
N LEU A 16 -17.74 3.40 7.74
CA LEU A 16 -16.98 2.58 6.80
C LEU A 16 -15.55 2.36 7.30
N ARG A 17 -14.83 3.43 7.64
CA ARG A 17 -13.46 3.37 8.16
C ARG A 17 -13.37 2.51 9.42
N LYS A 18 -14.27 2.73 10.38
CA LYS A 18 -14.32 1.92 11.62
C LYS A 18 -14.57 0.43 11.33
N ARG A 19 -15.47 0.13 10.39
CA ARG A 19 -15.77 -1.26 9.99
C ARG A 19 -14.56 -1.93 9.35
N LEU A 20 -13.91 -1.26 8.40
CA LEU A 20 -12.74 -1.80 7.71
C LEU A 20 -11.57 -2.04 8.67
N LEU A 21 -11.25 -1.07 9.53
CA LEU A 21 -10.21 -1.23 10.56
C LEU A 21 -10.45 -2.44 11.46
N ARG A 22 -11.70 -2.62 11.90
CA ARG A 22 -12.07 -3.77 12.73
C ARG A 22 -11.88 -5.08 11.98
N GLN A 23 -12.31 -5.16 10.73
CA GLN A 23 -12.17 -6.38 9.92
C GLN A 23 -10.71 -6.71 9.60
N THR A 24 -9.90 -5.71 9.26
CA THR A 24 -8.47 -5.90 9.02
C THR A 24 -7.75 -6.37 10.28
N ARG A 25 -8.04 -5.74 11.43
CA ARG A 25 -7.49 -6.17 12.71
C ARG A 25 -7.89 -7.60 13.06
N GLN A 26 -9.17 -7.94 12.92
CA GLN A 26 -9.67 -9.28 13.18
C GLN A 26 -8.93 -10.31 12.32
N ALA A 27 -8.77 -10.06 11.02
CA ALA A 27 -8.03 -10.98 10.14
C ALA A 27 -6.57 -11.14 10.58
N ILE A 28 -5.89 -10.03 10.93
CA ILE A 28 -4.52 -10.08 11.43
C ILE A 28 -4.40 -10.96 12.69
N GLU A 29 -5.37 -10.85 13.61
CA GLU A 29 -5.43 -11.64 14.85
C GLU A 29 -5.77 -13.12 14.56
N ASP A 30 -6.82 -13.39 13.78
CA ASP A 30 -7.31 -14.73 13.45
C ASP A 30 -6.24 -15.59 12.79
N PHE A 31 -5.44 -14.97 11.90
CA PHE A 31 -4.39 -15.65 11.16
C PHE A 31 -3.00 -15.50 11.80
N SER A 32 -2.91 -14.93 13.02
CA SER A 32 -1.65 -14.74 13.75
C SER A 32 -0.54 -14.11 12.88
N MET A 33 -0.90 -13.10 12.08
CA MET A 33 -0.02 -12.55 11.05
C MET A 33 1.12 -11.72 11.65
N VAL A 34 0.88 -11.07 12.79
CA VAL A 34 1.83 -10.14 13.42
C VAL A 34 2.76 -10.86 14.37
N LYS A 35 4.06 -10.60 14.21
CA LYS A 35 5.04 -10.73 15.29
C LYS A 35 5.63 -9.34 15.59
N PRO A 36 5.59 -8.87 16.85
CA PRO A 36 6.09 -7.54 17.19
C PRO A 36 7.54 -7.32 16.77
N GLY A 37 7.82 -6.15 16.20
CA GLY A 37 9.16 -5.77 15.73
C GLY A 37 9.52 -6.29 14.34
N GLU A 38 8.64 -7.05 13.68
CA GLU A 38 8.85 -7.40 12.28
C GLU A 38 8.70 -6.19 11.35
N ARG A 39 9.37 -6.28 10.20
CA ARG A 39 9.22 -5.33 9.10
C ARG A 39 8.37 -5.96 8.01
N TRP A 40 7.30 -5.28 7.63
CA TRP A 40 6.37 -5.70 6.59
C TRP A 40 6.59 -4.89 5.32
N LEU A 41 6.70 -5.60 4.20
CA LEU A 41 6.70 -5.01 2.87
C LEU A 41 5.26 -4.96 2.36
N VAL A 42 4.76 -3.75 2.07
CA VAL A 42 3.42 -3.56 1.50
C VAL A 42 3.55 -3.33 0.00
N ALA A 43 3.23 -4.34 -0.80
CA ALA A 43 3.27 -4.25 -2.25
C ALA A 43 2.10 -3.37 -2.77
N LEU A 44 2.45 -2.31 -3.49
CA LEU A 44 1.52 -1.38 -4.11
C LEU A 44 1.45 -1.66 -5.60
N SER A 45 0.26 -1.99 -6.10
CA SER A 45 0.01 -2.23 -7.52
C SER A 45 -0.42 -0.97 -8.27
N GLY A 46 -0.69 0.13 -7.55
CA GLY A 46 -1.34 1.33 -8.11
C GLY A 46 -2.86 1.24 -8.14
N GLY A 47 -3.46 0.11 -7.72
CA GLY A 47 -4.90 -0.05 -7.59
C GLY A 47 -5.45 0.36 -6.23
N LYS A 48 -6.74 0.75 -6.20
CA LYS A 48 -7.46 1.21 -4.98
C LYS A 48 -7.34 0.26 -3.79
N ASP A 49 -7.26 -1.05 -4.04
CA ASP A 49 -7.20 -2.06 -2.98
C ASP A 49 -5.85 -2.01 -2.24
N SER A 50 -4.75 -1.82 -2.98
CA SER A 50 -3.41 -1.70 -2.38
C SER A 50 -3.25 -0.39 -1.59
N TYR A 51 -3.79 0.72 -2.10
CA TYR A 51 -3.85 2.00 -1.36
C TYR A 51 -4.75 1.90 -0.13
N GLY A 52 -5.91 1.26 -0.26
CA GLY A 52 -6.84 1.05 0.86
C GLY A 52 -6.22 0.19 1.96
N LEU A 53 -5.53 -0.89 1.59
CA LEU A 53 -4.78 -1.72 2.53
C LEU A 53 -3.69 -0.91 3.25
N LEU A 54 -2.85 -0.19 2.50
CA LEU A 54 -1.81 0.67 3.08
C LEU A 54 -2.40 1.68 4.06
N ALA A 55 -3.51 2.34 3.70
CA ALA A 55 -4.19 3.29 4.56
C ALA A 55 -4.63 2.63 5.88
N LEU A 56 -5.27 1.46 5.82
CA LEU A 56 -5.73 0.75 7.02
C LEU A 56 -4.56 0.34 7.92
N LEU A 57 -3.46 -0.17 7.34
CA LEU A 57 -2.26 -0.55 8.08
C LEU A 57 -1.59 0.65 8.75
N LEU A 58 -1.44 1.77 8.04
CA LEU A 58 -0.89 3.02 8.60
C LEU A 58 -1.77 3.59 9.71
N ASP A 59 -3.10 3.51 9.57
CA ASP A 59 -4.04 3.95 10.62
C ASP A 59 -3.93 3.07 11.87
N MET A 60 -3.80 1.75 11.70
CA MET A 60 -3.56 0.83 12.82
C MET A 60 -2.22 1.09 13.49
N GLN A 61 -1.14 1.30 12.71
CA GLN A 61 0.19 1.62 13.24
C GLN A 61 0.17 2.94 14.01
N TRP A 62 -0.46 3.98 13.46
CA TRP A 62 -0.58 5.30 14.09
C TRP A 62 -1.38 5.26 15.41
N ARG A 63 -2.32 4.31 15.55
CA ARG A 63 -3.07 4.05 16.80
C ARG A 63 -2.33 3.14 17.79
N GLY A 64 -1.13 2.65 17.45
CA GLY A 64 -0.39 1.68 18.26
C GLY A 64 -0.99 0.26 18.25
N LEU A 65 -1.85 -0.06 17.28
CA LEU A 65 -2.52 -1.36 17.15
C LEU A 65 -1.81 -2.33 16.21
N LEU A 66 -0.71 -1.88 15.59
CA LEU A 66 0.08 -2.69 14.66
C LEU A 66 1.57 -2.50 15.01
N PRO A 67 2.15 -3.40 15.83
CA PRO A 67 3.54 -3.28 16.31
C PRO A 67 4.56 -3.79 15.26
N VAL A 68 4.42 -3.34 14.02
CA VAL A 68 5.32 -3.69 12.91
C VAL A 68 5.84 -2.41 12.26
N GLU A 69 7.00 -2.50 11.62
CA GLU A 69 7.51 -1.46 10.75
C GLU A 69 6.94 -1.66 9.34
N LEU A 70 6.42 -0.61 8.71
CA LEU A 70 5.83 -0.68 7.36
C LEU A 70 6.79 -0.04 6.34
N LEU A 71 7.03 -0.75 5.25
CA LEU A 71 7.72 -0.23 4.07
C LEU A 71 6.83 -0.47 2.85
N ALA A 72 6.38 0.61 2.21
CA ALA A 72 5.67 0.50 0.94
C ALA A 72 6.64 0.14 -0.19
N CYS A 73 6.21 -0.70 -1.13
CA CYS A 73 7.03 -1.12 -2.26
C CYS A 73 6.24 -1.12 -3.55
N ASN A 74 6.82 -0.61 -4.63
CA ASN A 74 6.25 -0.74 -5.96
C ASN A 74 7.32 -1.21 -6.95
N LEU A 75 6.89 -2.06 -7.87
CA LEU A 75 7.69 -2.52 -9.00
C LEU A 75 7.22 -1.78 -10.26
N ASP A 76 8.04 -0.87 -10.77
CA ASP A 76 7.86 -0.27 -12.08
C ASP A 76 8.36 -1.25 -13.15
N GLN A 77 7.41 -1.85 -13.85
CA GLN A 77 7.62 -2.86 -14.90
C GLN A 77 8.06 -2.27 -16.25
N GLY A 78 8.15 -0.93 -16.34
CA GLY A 78 8.51 -0.24 -17.59
C GLY A 78 7.39 -0.22 -18.61
N GLN A 79 6.13 -0.38 -18.21
CA GLN A 79 5.00 -0.31 -19.14
C GLN A 79 4.93 1.09 -19.80
N PRO A 80 4.71 1.16 -21.13
CA PRO A 80 4.52 2.44 -21.82
C PRO A 80 3.38 3.24 -21.18
N ASN A 81 3.61 4.54 -20.96
CA ASN A 81 2.65 5.47 -20.32
C ASN A 81 2.32 5.21 -18.84
N PHE A 82 3.03 4.31 -18.15
CA PHE A 82 2.89 4.19 -16.69
C PHE A 82 3.39 5.47 -16.00
N PRO A 83 2.57 6.13 -15.15
CA PRO A 83 2.93 7.41 -14.57
C PRO A 83 3.89 7.21 -13.39
N LYS A 84 5.20 7.21 -13.67
CA LYS A 84 6.28 6.89 -12.72
C LYS A 84 6.36 7.78 -11.49
N HIS A 85 5.86 9.02 -11.55
CA HIS A 85 5.96 10.00 -10.48
C HIS A 85 4.78 9.96 -9.50
N ILE A 86 3.60 9.49 -9.95
CA ILE A 86 2.36 9.63 -9.17
C ILE A 86 2.44 8.91 -7.82
N LEU A 87 2.92 7.66 -7.83
CA LEU A 87 3.00 6.89 -6.60
C LEU A 87 4.12 7.39 -5.66
N PRO A 88 5.37 7.61 -6.13
CA PRO A 88 6.41 8.19 -5.28
C PRO A 88 6.00 9.53 -4.66
N ASP A 89 5.50 10.46 -5.46
CA ASP A 89 5.10 11.80 -5.00
C ASP A 89 3.99 11.70 -3.94
N TYR A 90 3.03 10.79 -4.13
CA TYR A 90 1.98 10.53 -3.15
C TYR A 90 2.54 9.99 -1.82
N LEU A 91 3.50 9.05 -1.87
CA LEU A 91 4.09 8.47 -0.67
C LEU A 91 4.94 9.49 0.07
N ASP A 92 5.74 10.30 -0.65
CA ASP A 92 6.56 11.38 -0.10
C ASP A 92 5.69 12.46 0.55
N ALA A 93 4.65 12.93 -0.13
CA ALA A 93 3.73 13.94 0.39
C ALA A 93 3.03 13.49 1.70
N ASN A 94 2.90 12.18 1.90
CA ASN A 94 2.29 11.59 3.09
C ASN A 94 3.30 11.10 4.13
N GLY A 95 4.61 11.27 3.90
CA GLY A 95 5.68 10.82 4.79
C GLY A 95 5.75 9.30 4.94
N ILE A 96 5.39 8.54 3.90
CA ILE A 96 5.34 7.09 3.92
C ILE A 96 6.68 6.52 3.44
N ALA A 97 7.36 5.79 4.31
CA ALA A 97 8.60 5.09 3.97
C ALA A 97 8.34 4.09 2.84
N HIS A 98 9.14 4.19 1.77
CA HIS A 98 8.90 3.38 0.59
C HIS A 98 10.16 3.05 -0.22
N ARG A 99 10.02 2.07 -1.12
CA ARG A 99 11.04 1.63 -2.07
C ARG A 99 10.41 1.42 -3.44
N ILE A 100 10.96 2.05 -4.47
CA ILE A 100 10.53 1.88 -5.86
C ILE A 100 11.61 1.10 -6.58
N GLU A 101 11.27 -0.09 -7.06
CA GLU A 101 12.16 -0.93 -7.86
C GLU A 101 11.79 -0.81 -9.33
N TYR A 102 12.78 -0.51 -10.17
CA TYR A 102 12.60 -0.54 -11.61
C TYR A 102 13.08 -1.88 -12.16
N GLN A 103 12.23 -2.55 -12.91
CA GLN A 103 12.60 -3.76 -13.64
C GLN A 103 12.07 -3.66 -15.07
N ASP A 104 12.99 -3.66 -16.03
CA ASP A 104 12.64 -3.68 -17.45
C ASP A 104 12.11 -5.07 -17.84
N THR A 105 10.84 -5.30 -17.53
CA THR A 105 10.14 -6.55 -17.90
C THR A 105 9.56 -6.48 -19.32
N TYR A 106 9.45 -5.29 -19.91
CA TYR A 106 8.95 -5.12 -21.27
C TYR A 106 9.87 -5.82 -22.27
N SER A 107 11.18 -5.61 -22.16
CA SER A 107 12.19 -6.28 -23.01
C SER A 107 12.16 -7.81 -22.85
N VAL A 108 11.97 -8.31 -21.62
CA VAL A 108 11.88 -9.77 -21.35
C VAL A 108 10.60 -10.40 -21.94
N VAL A 109 9.49 -9.67 -21.99
CA VAL A 109 8.22 -10.16 -22.56
C VAL A 109 8.24 -10.08 -24.08
N THR A 110 8.80 -9.03 -24.67
CA THR A 110 8.97 -8.93 -26.13
C THR A 110 9.91 -10.00 -26.68
N ASP A 111 10.96 -10.38 -25.94
CA ASP A 111 11.86 -11.48 -26.32
C ASP A 111 11.21 -12.87 -26.24
N LYS A 112 10.09 -13.02 -25.52
CA LYS A 112 9.38 -14.30 -25.33
C LYS A 112 8.12 -14.45 -26.18
N LEU A 113 7.78 -13.44 -26.97
CA LEU A 113 6.71 -13.54 -27.97
C LEU A 113 7.32 -14.09 -29.27
N PRO A 114 6.85 -15.23 -29.80
CA PRO A 114 7.24 -15.64 -31.14
C PRO A 114 6.81 -14.56 -32.15
N GLU A 115 7.61 -14.34 -33.19
CA GLU A 115 7.18 -13.54 -34.34
C GLU A 115 5.97 -14.23 -35.00
N GLY A 116 4.75 -13.76 -34.71
CA GLY A 116 3.52 -14.25 -35.35
C GLY A 116 2.33 -14.38 -34.42
#